data_AF-A0A9Q3PC94-F1
#
_entry.id   AF-A0A9Q3PC94-F1
#
_cell.length_a   1.000
_cell.length_b   1.000
_cell.length_c   1.000
_cell.angle_alpha   90.00
_cell.angle_beta   90.00
_cell.angle_gamma   90.00
#
_symmetry.space_group_name_H-M   'P 1'
#
loop_
_entity.id
_entity.type
_entity.pdbx_description
1 polymer ?
#
loop_
_entity_poly.entity_id
_entity_poly.type
_entity_poly.pdbx_seq_one_letter_code
_entity_poly.pdbx_strand_id
1 'polypeptide(L)'
;MFFSYHQDDWHTWLPLAEFAYNIAENSSTKHSPFFIIYGRKPSFDSIHMSQDSPSGNLSTKLQSVQQVVKEELESEIRRIKNYADRNRKIPPYFQLGDKLGPFEVL
;
A
#
# COMPACT_ATOMS: atom_id res chain seq x y z
N MET A 1 19.37 6.89 11.09
CA MET A 1 20.31 6.07 10.29
C MET A 1 20.78 6.96 9.17
N PHE A 2 22.08 7.29 9.15
CA PHE A 2 22.63 8.33 8.29
C PHE A 2 22.97 7.74 6.92
N PHE A 3 22.43 8.36 5.86
CA PHE A 3 22.91 8.20 4.49
C PHE A 3 24.38 8.63 4.44
N SER A 4 25.21 8.00 3.61
CA SER A 4 26.62 8.38 3.46
C SER A 4 26.75 9.87 3.09
N TYR A 5 27.88 10.49 3.44
CA TYR A 5 28.12 11.93 3.25
C TYR A 5 27.90 12.41 1.79
N HIS A 6 27.99 11.49 0.82
CA HIS A 6 27.77 11.75 -0.61
C HIS A 6 26.43 11.22 -1.16
N GLN A 7 25.59 10.53 -0.37
CA GLN A 7 24.30 9.95 -0.80
C GLN A 7 24.36 8.96 -2.00
N ASP A 8 25.54 8.48 -2.38
CA ASP A 8 25.72 7.67 -3.60
C ASP A 8 25.46 6.17 -3.41
N ASP A 9 25.35 5.70 -2.17
CA ASP A 9 25.30 4.26 -1.87
C ASP A 9 23.88 3.68 -1.77
N TRP A 10 22.85 4.43 -2.18
CA TRP A 10 21.44 4.05 -2.02
C TRP A 10 21.11 2.69 -2.66
N HIS A 11 21.75 2.36 -3.78
CA HIS A 11 21.56 1.10 -4.49
C HIS A 11 22.01 -0.12 -3.66
N THR A 12 23.00 0.06 -2.78
CA THR A 12 23.53 -1.01 -1.91
C THR A 12 22.54 -1.34 -0.80
N TRP A 13 21.75 -0.34 -0.38
CA TRP A 13 20.72 -0.50 0.65
C TRP A 13 19.38 -0.94 0.06
N LEU A 14 19.20 -0.87 -1.25
CA LEU A 14 17.93 -1.17 -1.91
C LEU A 14 17.41 -2.57 -1.59
N PRO A 15 18.21 -3.66 -1.61
CA PRO A 15 17.72 -4.98 -1.26
C PRO A 15 17.27 -5.07 0.21
N LEU A 16 17.96 -4.39 1.12
CA LEU A 16 17.60 -4.37 2.54
C LEU A 16 16.33 -3.53 2.79
N ALA A 17 16.20 -2.40 2.10
CA ALA A 17 15.04 -1.54 2.17
C ALA A 17 13.80 -2.24 1.59
N GLU A 18 13.94 -2.91 0.45
CA GLU A 18 12.90 -3.74 -0.14
C GLU A 18 12.48 -4.86 0.81
N PHE A 19 13.44 -5.58 1.39
CA PHE A 19 13.16 -6.62 2.37
C PHE A 19 12.41 -6.06 3.58
N ALA A 20 12.91 -4.98 4.19
CA ALA A 20 12.29 -4.32 5.32
C ALA A 20 10.85 -3.87 4.99
N TYR A 21 10.63 -3.30 3.81
CA TYR A 21 9.32 -2.89 3.32
C TYR A 21 8.38 -4.07 3.12
N ASN A 22 8.86 -5.17 2.52
CA ASN A 22 8.06 -6.36 2.25
C ASN A 22 7.64 -7.11 3.52
N ILE A 23 8.41 -7.02 4.61
CA ILE A 23 8.10 -7.67 5.90
C ILE A 23 7.36 -6.76 6.88
N ALA A 24 7.45 -5.43 6.73
CA ALA A 24 6.82 -4.47 7.62
C ALA A 24 5.30 -4.44 7.43
N GLU A 25 4.57 -4.25 8.53
CA GLU A 25 3.12 -4.10 8.50
C GLU A 25 2.73 -2.75 7.90
N ASN A 26 1.87 -2.76 6.87
CA ASN A 26 1.32 -1.53 6.34
C ASN A 26 0.14 -1.06 7.21
N SER A 27 0.16 0.20 7.63
CA SER A 27 -0.84 0.78 8.52
C SER A 27 -2.28 0.68 8.01
N SER A 28 -2.46 0.67 6.68
CA SER A 28 -3.77 0.68 6.01
C SER A 28 -4.35 -0.73 5.83
N THR A 29 -3.51 -1.76 5.77
CA THR A 29 -3.92 -3.16 5.54
C THR A 29 -3.61 -4.07 6.71
N LYS A 30 -3.06 -3.53 7.81
CA LYS A 30 -2.61 -4.25 9.04
C LYS A 30 -1.78 -5.51 8.78
N HIS A 31 -1.20 -5.58 7.60
CA HIS A 31 -0.53 -6.76 7.06
C HIS A 31 0.64 -6.31 6.19
N SER A 32 1.71 -7.12 6.17
CA SER A 32 2.84 -6.87 5.30
C SER A 32 2.57 -7.31 3.87
N PRO A 33 3.17 -6.67 2.85
CA PRO A 33 3.06 -7.12 1.46
C PRO A 33 3.36 -8.61 1.27
N PHE A 34 4.38 -9.13 1.97
CA PHE A 34 4.71 -10.56 1.96
C PHE A 34 3.56 -11.43 2.50
N PHE A 35 2.92 -11.01 3.59
CA PHE A 35 1.78 -11.75 4.16
C PHE A 35 0.58 -11.74 3.22
N ILE A 36 0.34 -10.63 2.53
CA ILE A 36 -0.76 -10.48 1.57
C ILE A 36 -0.59 -11.43 0.38
N ILE A 37 0.64 -11.58 -0.13
CA ILE A 37 0.96 -12.41 -1.30
C ILE A 37 1.05 -13.90 -0.94
N TYR A 38 1.68 -14.22 0.19
CA TYR A 38 2.03 -15.62 0.53
C TYR A 38 1.21 -16.21 1.69
N GLY A 39 0.37 -15.42 2.37
CA GLY A 39 -0.51 -15.90 3.44
C GLY A 39 0.22 -16.40 4.69
N ARG A 40 1.54 -16.14 4.78
CA ARG A 40 2.42 -16.55 5.88
C ARG A 40 3.38 -15.42 6.23
N LYS A 41 3.80 -15.34 7.50
CA LYS A 41 4.88 -14.44 7.90
C LYS A 41 6.23 -15.03 7.45
N PRO A 42 7.21 -14.20 7.07
CA PRO A 42 8.55 -14.70 6.76
C PRO A 42 9.13 -15.33 8.03
N SER A 43 9.53 -16.59 7.95
CA SER A 43 10.28 -17.26 9.02
C SER A 43 11.77 -17.12 8.72
N PHE A 44 12.53 -16.53 9.63
CA PHE A 44 13.99 -16.42 9.49
C PHE A 44 14.70 -17.78 9.64
N ASP A 45 13.99 -18.81 10.13
CA ASP A 45 14.50 -20.18 10.28
C ASP A 45 14.41 -21.01 8.98
N SER A 46 14.00 -20.40 7.86
CA SER A 46 13.67 -21.09 6.60
C SER A 46 14.85 -21.60 5.77
N ILE A 47 16.03 -21.81 6.35
CA ILE A 47 17.13 -22.50 5.64
C ILE A 47 16.77 -23.98 5.40
N HIS A 48 15.82 -24.53 6.17
CA HIS A 48 15.29 -25.88 6.00
C HIS A 48 13.80 -25.87 5.63
N MET A 49 13.46 -25.49 4.40
CA MET A 49 12.13 -25.77 3.85
C MET A 49 12.12 -27.21 3.34
N SER A 50 11.60 -28.15 4.13
CA SER A 50 11.14 -29.44 3.60
C SER A 50 10.04 -29.17 2.56
N GLN A 51 10.14 -29.79 1.38
CA GLN A 51 9.23 -29.56 0.24
C GLN A 51 7.78 -30.02 0.48
N ASP A 52 7.48 -30.59 1.64
CA ASP A 52 6.17 -31.14 1.97
C ASP A 52 5.33 -30.13 2.75
N SER A 53 4.62 -29.25 2.03
CA SER A 53 3.48 -28.53 2.62
C SER A 53 2.21 -28.86 1.81
N PRO A 54 1.09 -29.25 2.44
CA PRO A 54 -0.12 -29.62 1.73
C PRO A 54 -0.70 -28.38 1.04
N SER A 55 -0.53 -28.31 -0.27
CA SER A 55 -0.95 -27.22 -1.16
C SER A 55 -2.45 -26.91 -1.11
N GLY A 56 -3.29 -27.87 -0.66
CA GLY A 56 -4.75 -27.75 -0.67
C GLY A 56 -5.34 -26.68 0.26
N ASN A 57 -4.74 -26.44 1.43
CA ASN A 57 -5.27 -25.50 2.44
C ASN A 57 -4.66 -24.10 2.33
N LEU A 58 -3.62 -23.93 1.51
CA LEU A 58 -2.93 -22.66 1.35
C LEU A 58 -3.74 -21.69 0.49
N SER A 59 -4.35 -22.17 -0.60
CA SER A 59 -5.13 -21.33 -1.52
C SER A 59 -6.37 -20.72 -0.87
N THR A 60 -7.11 -21.48 -0.06
CA THR A 60 -8.29 -20.96 0.65
C THR A 60 -7.89 -19.94 1.71
N LYS A 61 -6.79 -20.20 2.43
CA LYS A 61 -6.22 -19.25 3.39
C LYS A 61 -5.74 -17.97 2.71
N LEU A 62 -5.07 -18.07 1.57
CA LEU A 62 -4.65 -16.92 0.75
C LEU A 62 -5.85 -16.08 0.31
N GLN A 63 -6.89 -16.72 -0.23
CA GLN A 63 -8.11 -16.03 -0.63
C GLN A 63 -8.77 -15.30 0.55
N SER A 64 -8.83 -15.93 1.74
CA SER A 64 -9.37 -15.25 2.93
C SER A 64 -8.55 -14.04 3.37
N VAL A 65 -7.22 -14.15 3.34
CA VAL A 65 -6.32 -13.03 3.69
C VAL A 65 -6.47 -11.89 2.69
N GLN A 66 -6.49 -12.21 1.39
CA GLN A 66 -6.68 -11.22 0.32
C GLN A 66 -8.03 -10.52 0.44
N GLN A 67 -9.09 -11.24 0.80
CA GLN A 67 -10.42 -10.67 1.00
C GLN A 67 -10.45 -9.68 2.17
N VAL A 68 -9.88 -10.06 3.32
CA VAL A 68 -9.79 -9.17 4.50
C VAL A 68 -8.99 -7.91 4.17
N VAL A 69 -7.83 -8.07 3.54
CA VAL A 69 -6.98 -6.94 3.12
C VAL A 69 -7.72 -5.99 2.19
N LYS A 70 -8.50 -6.53 1.25
CA LYS A 70 -9.31 -5.72 0.33
C LYS A 70 -10.37 -4.93 1.09
N GLU A 71 -11.09 -5.55 2.02
CA GLU A 71 -12.13 -4.90 2.82
C GLU A 71 -11.56 -3.77 3.69
N GLU A 72 -10.41 -4.01 4.33
CA GLU A 72 -9.70 -2.99 5.11
C GLU A 72 -9.24 -1.82 4.24
N LEU A 73 -8.64 -2.11 3.08
CA LEU A 73 -8.19 -1.09 2.14
C LEU A 73 -9.36 -0.23 1.65
N GLU A 74 -10.48 -0.85 1.27
CA GLU A 74 -11.68 -0.12 0.88
C GLU A 74 -12.22 0.74 2.03
N SER A 75 -12.13 0.27 3.27
CA SER A 75 -12.55 1.04 4.45
C SER A 75 -11.68 2.28 4.66
N GLU A 76 -10.37 2.17 4.51
CA GLU A 76 -9.44 3.29 4.64
C GLU A 76 -9.58 4.27 3.46
N ILE A 77 -9.77 3.79 2.23
CA ILE A 77 -10.10 4.65 1.08
C ILE A 77 -11.38 5.46 1.35
N ARG A 78 -12.43 4.83 1.87
CA ARG A 78 -13.67 5.53 2.28
C ARG A 78 -13.39 6.58 3.35
N ARG A 79 -12.56 6.27 4.34
CA ARG A 79 -12.18 7.19 5.41
C ARG A 79 -11.42 8.41 4.89
N ILE A 80 -10.43 8.19 4.01
CA ILE A 80 -9.65 9.25 3.36
C ILE A 80 -10.56 10.14 2.52
N LYS A 81 -11.46 9.54 1.71
CA LYS A 81 -12.45 10.28 0.93
C LYS A 81 -13.34 11.15 1.83
N ASN A 82 -13.92 10.57 2.88
CA ASN A 82 -14.77 11.31 3.81
C ASN A 82 -14.00 12.45 4.48
N TYR A 83 -12.73 12.25 4.84
CA TYR A 83 -11.89 13.30 5.41
C TYR A 83 -11.62 14.43 4.39
N ALA A 84 -11.28 14.08 3.14
CA ALA A 84 -11.05 15.06 2.09
C ALA A 84 -12.32 15.84 1.74
N ASP A 85 -13.47 15.17 1.67
CA ASP A 85 -14.76 15.79 1.34
C ASP A 85 -15.26 16.74 2.44
N ARG A 86 -14.87 16.57 3.72
CA ARG A 86 -15.27 17.47 4.84
C ARG A 86 -14.94 18.94 4.61
N ASN A 87 -13.79 19.21 4.01
CA ASN A 87 -13.31 20.57 3.76
C ASN A 87 -13.46 20.98 2.29
N ARG A 88 -14.14 20.16 1.49
CA ARG A 88 -14.31 20.42 0.06
C ARG A 88 -15.33 21.53 -0.12
N LYS A 89 -14.86 22.68 -0.59
CA LYS A 89 -15.74 23.75 -1.05
C LYS A 89 -16.48 23.27 -2.29
N ILE A 90 -17.77 23.59 -2.36
CA ILE A 90 -18.56 23.39 -3.58
C ILE A 90 -17.82 24.15 -4.69
N PRO A 91 -17.48 23.50 -5.82
CA PRO A 91 -16.87 24.21 -6.92
C PRO A 91 -17.83 25.31 -7.38
N PRO A 92 -17.35 26.53 -7.62
CA PRO A 92 -18.22 27.60 -8.12
C PRO A 92 -18.88 27.15 -9.42
N TYR A 93 -20.16 27.52 -9.57
CA TYR A 93 -20.84 27.35 -10.84
C TYR A 93 -20.27 28.37 -11.82
N PHE A 94 -19.63 27.89 -12.88
CA PHE A 94 -19.15 28.75 -13.95
C PHE A 94 -20.22 28.88 -15.03
N GLN A 95 -20.46 30.09 -15.49
CA GLN A 95 -21.27 30.37 -16.67
C GLN A 95 -20.39 30.60 -17.89
N LEU A 96 -20.94 30.36 -19.09
CA LEU A 96 -20.27 30.75 -20.33
C LEU A 96 -19.90 32.24 -20.27
N GLY A 97 -18.63 32.55 -20.51
CA GLY A 97 -18.08 33.90 -20.43
C GLY A 97 -17.45 34.28 -19.08
N ASP A 98 -17.47 33.40 -18.07
CA ASP A 98 -16.75 33.66 -16.82
C ASP A 98 -15.23 33.70 -17.05
N LYS A 99 -14.58 34.76 -16.54
CA LYS A 99 -13.12 34.94 -16.64
C LYS A 99 -12.40 34.26 -15.49
N LEU A 100 -11.58 33.26 -15.82
CA LEU A 100 -10.65 32.58 -14.92
C LEU A 100 -9.22 33.03 -15.24
N GLY A 101 -8.87 34.24 -14.82
CA GLY A 101 -7.57 34.85 -15.15
C GLY A 101 -7.52 35.22 -16.64
N PRO A 102 -6.54 34.72 -17.43
CA PRO A 102 -6.45 35.02 -18.86
C PRO A 102 -7.39 34.16 -19.74
N PHE A 103 -8.15 33.23 -19.17
CA PHE A 103 -9.02 32.31 -19.91
C PHE A 103 -10.50 32.54 -19.62
N GLU A 104 -11.36 32.26 -20.59
CA GLU A 104 -12.82 32.34 -20.48
C GLU A 104 -13.46 30.96 -20.58
N VAL A 105 -14.53 30.74 -19.82
CA VAL A 105 -15.33 29.51 -19.87
C VAL A 105 -16.15 29.52 -21.17
N LEU A 106 -15.88 28.56 -22.05
CA LEU A 106 -16.49 28.41 -23.38
C LEU A 106 -17.90 27.83 -23.33
#